data_AF-A0A6A8LSR3-F1
#
_entry.id   AF-A0A6A8LSR3-F1
#
_cell.length_a   1.000
_cell.length_b   1.000
_cell.length_c   1.000
_cell.angle_alpha   90.00
_cell.angle_beta   90.00
_cell.angle_gamma   90.00
#
_symmetry.space_group_name_H-M   'P 1'
#
loop_
_entity.id
_entity.type
_entity.pdbx_description
1 polymer ?
#
loop_
_entity_poly.entity_id
_entity_poly.type
_entity_poly.pdbx_seq_one_letter_code
_entity_poly.pdbx_strand_id
1 'polypeptide(L)'
;ARKNMHPGRTANILLNGSLAGFIGQVHPAMEKELDIKETYVFELDLHALLTEETEPVVYTPIPKYPSVTRDIALVADKTVTSG
;
A
#
# COMPACT_ATOMS: atom_id res chain seq x y z
N ALA A 1 -5.96 7.94 -12.53
CA ALA A 1 -6.10 8.56 -11.20
C ALA A 1 -7.59 8.60 -10.83
N ARG A 2 -7.97 8.23 -9.60
CA ARG A 2 -9.36 8.32 -9.15
C ARG A 2 -9.75 9.80 -9.02
N LYS A 3 -10.86 10.21 -9.64
CA LYS A 3 -11.25 11.63 -9.79
C LYS A 3 -11.33 12.41 -8.47
N ASN A 4 -11.74 11.74 -7.39
CA ASN A 4 -11.96 12.37 -6.08
C ASN A 4 -10.76 12.23 -5.13
N MET A 5 -9.63 11.70 -5.59
CA MET A 5 -8.44 11.46 -4.76
C MET A 5 -7.26 12.31 -5.23
N HIS A 6 -6.32 12.56 -4.32
CA HIS A 6 -5.11 13.32 -4.59
C HIS A 6 -4.20 12.58 -5.59
N PRO A 7 -3.80 13.20 -6.73
CA PRO A 7 -3.12 12.49 -7.82
C PRO A 7 -1.72 11.97 -7.48
N GLY A 8 -1.00 12.64 -6.57
CA GLY A 8 0.34 12.23 -6.12
C GLY A 8 0.37 11.51 -4.76
N ARG A 9 -0.78 11.23 -4.16
CA ARG A 9 -0.92 10.63 -2.81
C ARG A 9 -2.02 9.58 -2.81
N THR A 10 -2.00 8.73 -3.82
CA THR A 10 -2.97 7.65 -4.01
C THR A 10 -2.25 6.45 -4.59
N ALA A 11 -2.51 5.27 -4.04
CA ALA A 11 -1.99 4.00 -4.52
C ALA A 11 -3.15 3.00 -4.73
N ASN A 12 -3.00 2.16 -5.75
CA ASN A 12 -3.85 0.99 -5.91
C ASN A 12 -3.32 -0.13 -5.03
N ILE A 13 -4.24 -0.89 -4.44
CA ILE A 13 -3.91 -2.11 -3.70
C ILE A 13 -4.18 -3.27 -4.65
N LEU A 14 -3.14 -4.07 -4.91
CA LEU A 14 -3.23 -5.22 -5.80
C LEU A 14 -3.08 -6.51 -4.99
N LEU A 15 -3.96 -7.48 -5.24
CA LEU A 15 -3.86 -8.85 -4.76
C LEU A 15 -3.58 -9.74 -5.97
N ASN A 16 -2.43 -10.41 -5.99
CA ASN A 16 -1.99 -11.24 -7.13
C ASN A 16 -2.05 -10.50 -8.48
N GLY A 17 -1.70 -9.21 -8.49
CA GLY A 17 -1.75 -8.35 -9.67
C GLY A 17 -3.16 -7.84 -10.04
N SER A 18 -4.21 -8.34 -9.39
CA SER A 18 -5.59 -7.89 -9.58
C SER A 18 -5.93 -6.75 -8.63
N LEU A 19 -6.74 -5.77 -9.07
CA LEU A 19 -7.13 -4.65 -8.24
C LEU A 19 -8.02 -5.11 -7.08
N ALA A 20 -7.48 -5.06 -5.86
CA ALA A 20 -8.20 -5.38 -4.63
C ALA A 20 -8.72 -4.14 -3.89
N GLY A 21 -8.31 -2.94 -4.32
CA GLY A 21 -8.75 -1.71 -3.68
C GLY A 21 -7.85 -0.52 -3.94
N PHE A 22 -7.93 0.47 -3.06
CA PHE A 22 -7.04 1.64 -3.09
C PHE A 22 -6.87 2.22 -1.69
N ILE A 23 -5.83 3.03 -1.55
CA ILE A 23 -5.64 3.95 -0.44
C ILE A 23 -5.22 5.30 -1.01
N GLY A 24 -5.72 6.39 -0.46
CA GLY A 24 -5.31 7.71 -0.91
C GLY A 24 -5.84 8.86 -0.06
N GLN A 25 -5.23 10.02 -0.24
CA GLN A 25 -5.74 11.26 0.32
C GLN A 25 -6.96 11.73 -0.49
N VAL A 26 -7.98 12.23 0.20
CA VAL A 26 -9.11 12.94 -0.42
C VAL A 26 -8.57 14.12 -1.23
N HIS A 27 -9.18 14.41 -2.39
CA HIS A 27 -8.73 15.51 -3.23
C HIS A 27 -8.83 16.85 -2.47
N PRO A 28 -7.80 17.73 -2.48
CA PRO A 28 -7.80 18.97 -1.68
C PRO A 28 -8.99 19.89 -1.93
N ALA A 29 -9.51 19.92 -3.16
CA ALA A 29 -10.72 20.67 -3.49
C ALA A 29 -11.96 20.15 -2.72
N MET A 30 -12.05 18.83 -2.55
CA MET A 30 -13.13 18.17 -1.82
C MET A 30 -12.95 18.32 -0.31
N GLU A 31 -11.71 18.24 0.20
CA GLU A 31 -11.40 18.53 1.60
C GLU A 31 -11.87 19.95 1.99
N LYS A 32 -11.61 20.93 1.12
CA LYS A 32 -12.06 22.32 1.29
C LYS A 32 -13.58 22.46 1.24
N GLU A 33 -14.25 21.76 0.32
CA GLU A 33 -15.72 21.82 0.18
C GLU A 33 -16.42 21.23 1.41
N LEU A 34 -15.87 20.16 1.98
CA LEU A 34 -16.42 19.45 3.15
C LEU A 34 -15.97 20.04 4.49
N ASP A 35 -15.13 21.08 4.49
CA ASP A 35 -14.49 21.66 5.69
C ASP A 35 -13.79 20.61 6.57
N ILE A 36 -13.08 19.68 5.92
CA ILE A 36 -12.29 18.66 6.59
C ILE A 36 -10.79 18.93 6.41
N LYS A 37 -10.02 18.47 7.39
CA LYS A 37 -8.55 18.49 7.31
C LYS A 37 -8.05 17.42 6.34
N GLU A 38 -6.73 17.40 6.13
CA GLU A 38 -6.05 16.34 5.39
C GLU A 38 -6.55 14.96 5.85
N THR A 39 -7.23 14.26 4.95
CA THR A 39 -7.95 13.02 5.26
C THR A 39 -7.58 11.93 4.29
N TYR A 40 -7.33 10.74 4.81
CA TYR A 40 -6.98 9.55 4.05
C TYR A 40 -8.10 8.53 4.12
N VAL A 41 -8.40 7.92 2.98
CA VAL A 41 -9.43 6.90 2.85
C VAL A 41 -8.86 5.69 2.13
N PHE A 42 -9.46 4.53 2.38
CA PHE A 42 -9.18 3.31 1.65
C PHE A 42 -10.48 2.56 1.40
N GLU A 43 -10.48 1.73 0.37
CA GLU A 43 -11.56 0.83 0.01
C GLU A 43 -10.94 -0.48 -0.43
N LEU A 44 -11.55 -1.59 -0.02
CA LEU A 44 -11.07 -2.93 -0.31
C LEU A 44 -12.24 -3.80 -0.76
N ASP A 45 -12.00 -4.64 -1.76
CA ASP A 45 -12.89 -5.71 -2.15
C ASP A 45 -12.78 -6.85 -1.13
N LEU A 46 -13.73 -6.90 -0.21
CA LEU A 46 -13.76 -7.91 0.84
C LEU A 46 -14.00 -9.32 0.26
N HIS A 47 -14.74 -9.45 -0.84
CA HIS A 47 -14.96 -10.76 -1.45
C HIS A 47 -13.65 -11.31 -1.99
N ALA A 48 -12.92 -10.51 -2.79
CA ALA A 48 -11.62 -10.88 -3.33
C ALA A 48 -10.63 -11.27 -2.22
N LEU A 49 -10.62 -10.55 -1.09
CA LEU A 49 -9.75 -10.85 0.04
C LEU A 49 -10.11 -12.16 0.78
N LEU A 50 -11.41 -12.46 0.92
CA LEU A 50 -11.86 -13.61 1.69
C LEU A 50 -11.89 -14.91 0.88
N THR A 51 -11.97 -14.83 -0.46
CA THR A 51 -11.92 -15.99 -1.34
C THR A 51 -10.52 -16.40 -1.74
N GLU A 52 -9.52 -15.56 -1.49
CA GLU A 52 -8.14 -15.87 -1.80
C GLU A 52 -7.62 -16.99 -0.88
N GLU A 53 -7.00 -18.01 -1.47
CA GLU A 53 -6.39 -19.08 -0.69
C GLU A 53 -5.14 -18.55 0.02
N THR A 54 -5.08 -18.77 1.32
CA THR A 54 -3.87 -18.45 2.10
C THR A 54 -3.05 -19.71 2.30
N GLU A 55 -1.73 -19.58 2.18
CA GLU A 55 -0.84 -20.68 2.51
C GLU A 55 -1.04 -21.07 3.99
N PRO A 56 -1.06 -22.37 4.30
CA PRO A 56 -1.18 -22.81 5.69
C PRO A 56 0.02 -22.28 6.49
N VAL A 57 -0.21 -22.03 7.77
CA VAL A 57 0.89 -21.64 8.67
C VAL A 57 1.87 -22.81 8.78
N VAL A 58 3.04 -22.67 8.16
CA VAL A 58 4.12 -23.67 8.21
C VAL A 58 5.11 -23.29 9.30
N TYR A 59 5.47 -24.26 10.13
CA TYR A 59 6.54 -24.09 11.12
C TYR A 59 7.89 -23.87 10.42
N THR A 60 8.54 -22.77 10.76
CA THR A 60 9.91 -22.47 10.35
C THR A 60 10.83 -22.60 11.57
N PRO A 61 11.88 -23.45 11.51
CA PRO A 61 12.83 -23.59 12.60
C PRO A 61 13.52 -22.28 12.98
N ILE A 62 13.74 -22.09 14.28
CA ILE A 62 14.49 -20.93 14.79
C ILE A 62 15.95 -21.01 14.30
N PRO A 63 16.51 -19.94 13.71
CA PRO A 63 17.91 -19.90 13.33
C PRO A 63 18.82 -20.17 14.53
N LYS A 64 19.77 -21.12 14.39
CA LYS A 64 20.71 -21.49 15.45
C LYS A 64 21.84 -20.47 15.66
N TYR A 65 22.02 -19.56 14.72
CA TYR A 65 23.12 -18.60 14.68
C TYR A 65 22.58 -17.18 14.46
N PRO A 66 23.29 -16.15 14.94
CA PRO A 66 22.89 -14.76 14.75
C PRO A 66 22.86 -14.35 13.27
N SER A 67 21.94 -13.46 12.92
CA SER A 67 21.93 -12.76 11.63
C SER A 67 23.00 -11.67 11.60
N VAL A 68 23.49 -11.35 10.39
CA VAL A 68 24.35 -10.18 10.15
C VAL A 68 23.60 -9.23 9.22
N THR A 69 23.45 -7.97 9.64
CA THR A 69 22.83 -6.92 8.83
C THR A 69 23.91 -5.99 8.28
N ARG A 70 23.68 -5.46 7.08
CA ARG A 70 24.55 -4.44 6.46
C ARG A 70 23.69 -3.33 5.89
N ASP A 71 24.12 -2.11 6.12
CA ASP A 71 23.52 -0.93 5.53
C ASP A 71 24.15 -0.64 4.17
N ILE A 72 23.33 -0.20 3.22
CA ILE A 72 23.78 0.24 1.90
C ILE A 72 23.14 1.60 1.59
N ALA A 73 23.91 2.49 0.97
CA ALA A 73 23.43 3.75 0.43
C ALA A 73 23.44 3.68 -1.09
N LEU A 74 22.30 4.02 -1.71
CA LEU A 74 22.11 4.00 -3.15
C LEU A 74 21.69 5.40 -3.62
N VAL A 75 22.19 5.83 -4.78
CA VAL A 75 21.76 7.05 -5.46
C VAL A 75 20.82 6.66 -6.59
N ALA A 76 19.62 7.22 -6.60
CA ALA A 76 18.61 6.96 -7.61
C ALA A 76 17.84 8.26 -7.95
N ASP A 77 17.22 8.29 -9.13
CA ASP A 77 16.35 9.40 -9.51
C ASP A 77 15.12 9.47 -8.60
N LYS A 78 14.62 10.69 -8.36
CA LYS A 78 13.41 10.93 -7.53
C LYS A 78 12.15 10.24 -8.06
N THR A 79 12.15 9.85 -9.33
CA THR A 79 11.03 9.18 -9.99
C THR A 79 11.07 7.66 -9.83
N VAL A 80 12.16 7.10 -9.29
CA VAL A 80 12.27 5.66 -9.04
C VAL A 80 11.45 5.29 -7.81
N THR A 81 10.55 4.33 -7.98
CA THR A 81 9.73 3.78 -6.89
C THR A 81 10.54 2.77 -6.08
N SER A 82 10.43 2.80 -4.74
CA SER A 82 11.16 1.90 -3.84
C SER A 82 10.48 0.55 -3.59
N GLY A 83 9.32 0.30 -4.19
CA GLY A 83 8.49 -0.90 -3.97
C GLY A 83 7.04 -0.53 -3.70
#